data_AF-A0A839NKL3-F1
#
_entry.id   AF-A0A839NKL3-F1
#
_cell.length_a   1.000
_cell.length_b   1.000
_cell.length_c   1.000
_cell.angle_alpha   90.00
_cell.angle_beta   90.00
_cell.angle_gamma   90.00
#
_symmetry.space_group_name_H-M   'P 1'
#
loop_
_entity.id
_entity.type
_entity.pdbx_description
1 polymer ?
#
loop_
_entity_poly.entity_id
_entity_poly.type
_entity_poly.pdbx_seq_one_letter_code
_entity_poly.pdbx_strand_id
1 'polypeptide(L)'
;MLFNSKLLSTEELSNLQYKSSIKGSYSTMQFVLRLNENVRYNLNESTEFDSDKKQAFSTYLHETIHWWQHIGSNFGFILNTSFPALAVESISPLNNIIKQGIKVKPILDYEKSYFEENGSADIADVNIIVNNFYDIEYAKLFCLDNKTIMDIADDRRFFLSMGHCFNILWTNALHVYKDTIDHDFKFIPNYDNWVNEFKNLEHKKVDGFYPDSKLHYAPLGIRQIFEGQAVFNQIVYLKNAFKENNIIFKDFIDQGILHGIYLEAFDHFLRILNEERPIFVEDSLISLFLLSCDLSINPTNGFPLDIYDFRGFINKNNPGLRFISICSFISKKKTYFLEKCKIPSKETYIELSKMISEALGYKCPYQSLSVYTEWLKNDSIKELLKEEENHKYKTENMPFRLFLAKFIKIQLDKKDFPEVFCWIGHYMSTPNNNYVKILFENHKALFTDAEDGEIKPIIREKISEENLLETFNQFYLNTMLFELILKWISEDGEFKFDYKWLMNERNEEIIPRLKEEFKRMFGIEIDEISHLHCNQ
;
A
#
# COMPACT_ATOMS: atom_id res chain seq x y z
N MET A 1 -2.66 -35.64 4.44
CA MET A 1 -1.64 -34.76 5.04
C MET A 1 -2.35 -33.75 5.92
N LEU A 2 -1.97 -33.60 7.19
CA LEU A 2 -2.56 -32.56 8.04
C LEU A 2 -1.74 -31.29 7.84
N PHE A 3 -2.34 -30.32 7.13
CA PHE A 3 -1.82 -28.96 7.18
C PHE A 3 -1.76 -28.53 8.66
N ASN A 4 -0.62 -27.98 9.07
CA ASN A 4 -0.43 -27.48 10.41
C ASN A 4 -1.16 -26.14 10.49
N SER A 5 -2.41 -26.15 10.96
CA SER A 5 -3.23 -24.96 11.11
C SER A 5 -2.56 -23.88 11.97
N LYS A 6 -1.59 -24.24 12.83
CA LYS A 6 -0.79 -23.28 13.60
C LYS A 6 0.16 -22.43 12.74
N LEU A 7 0.35 -22.73 11.46
CA LEU A 7 1.28 -22.04 10.58
C LEU A 7 0.60 -21.27 9.43
N LEU A 8 -0.71 -21.45 9.20
CA LEU A 8 -1.33 -21.13 7.91
C LEU A 8 -2.50 -20.12 7.93
N SER A 9 -3.02 -19.70 9.09
CA SER A 9 -4.12 -18.73 9.18
C SER A 9 -3.63 -17.28 9.31
N THR A 10 -3.81 -16.44 8.30
CA THR A 10 -3.58 -14.99 8.37
C THR A 10 -4.91 -14.25 8.66
N GLU A 11 -4.86 -13.10 9.32
CA GLU A 11 -5.95 -12.11 9.40
C GLU A 11 -5.31 -10.72 9.32
N GLU A 12 -5.93 -9.77 8.62
CA GLU A 12 -5.51 -8.37 8.69
C GLU A 12 -5.87 -7.77 10.06
N LEU A 13 -4.88 -7.21 10.74
CA LEU A 13 -5.07 -6.41 11.94
C LEU A 13 -4.53 -5.00 11.81
N SER A 14 -5.29 -4.05 12.34
CA SER A 14 -4.89 -2.66 12.54
C SER A 14 -3.94 -2.48 13.74
N ASN A 15 -3.89 -3.43 14.69
CA ASN A 15 -2.96 -3.43 15.82
C ASN A 15 -2.79 -4.85 16.40
N LEU A 16 -1.58 -5.42 16.32
CA LEU A 16 -1.28 -6.70 16.94
C LEU A 16 -0.85 -6.54 18.41
N GLN A 17 -1.49 -7.31 19.29
CA GLN A 17 -0.89 -7.73 20.55
C GLN A 17 -0.05 -9.00 20.31
N TYR A 18 1.12 -9.08 20.96
CA TYR A 18 2.11 -10.17 20.89
C TYR A 18 1.56 -11.59 21.19
N LYS A 19 0.29 -11.73 21.61
CA LYS A 19 -0.39 -13.00 21.95
C LYS A 19 -1.64 -13.27 21.10
N SER A 20 -1.71 -12.79 19.86
CA SER A 20 -2.85 -13.07 18.98
C SER A 20 -2.78 -14.48 18.34
N SER A 21 -3.92 -14.99 17.91
CA SER A 21 -4.06 -16.24 17.14
C SER A 21 -3.52 -16.15 15.70
N ILE A 22 -3.08 -14.98 15.28
CA ILE A 22 -2.78 -14.62 13.88
C ILE A 22 -1.34 -15.00 13.53
N LYS A 23 -1.14 -15.54 12.33
CA LYS A 23 0.13 -16.15 11.91
C LYS A 23 1.09 -15.23 11.17
N GLY A 24 0.56 -14.22 10.49
CA GLY A 24 1.30 -13.17 9.81
C GLY A 24 0.45 -11.92 9.62
N SER A 25 1.09 -10.75 9.52
CA SER A 25 0.46 -9.52 9.04
C SER A 25 1.51 -8.52 8.56
N TYR A 26 1.21 -7.76 7.52
CA TYR A 26 1.96 -6.56 7.17
C TYR A 26 1.19 -5.30 7.60
N SER A 27 1.84 -4.40 8.34
CA SER A 27 1.24 -3.11 8.72
C SER A 27 1.74 -1.99 7.81
N THR A 28 0.82 -1.29 7.14
CA THR A 28 1.14 -0.21 6.20
C THR A 28 1.55 1.10 6.89
N MET A 29 1.21 1.27 8.16
CA MET A 29 1.60 2.46 8.94
C MET A 29 2.89 2.22 9.75
N GLN A 30 3.16 0.96 10.11
CA GLN A 30 4.37 0.57 10.82
C GLN A 30 5.46 0.03 9.88
N PHE A 31 5.12 -0.27 8.62
CA PHE A 31 6.01 -0.80 7.58
C PHE A 31 6.76 -2.08 7.98
N VAL A 32 6.13 -2.91 8.81
CA VAL A 32 6.72 -4.12 9.39
C VAL A 32 5.98 -5.36 8.95
N LEU A 33 6.75 -6.40 8.65
CA LEU A 33 6.27 -7.76 8.46
C LEU A 33 6.27 -8.47 9.82
N ARG A 34 5.10 -8.84 10.32
CA ARG A 34 4.94 -9.54 11.59
C ARG A 34 4.63 -10.99 11.32
N LEU A 35 5.38 -11.91 11.92
CA LEU A 35 5.16 -13.35 11.83
C LEU A 35 4.98 -13.91 13.23
N ASN A 36 4.06 -14.84 13.41
CA ASN A 36 3.90 -15.54 14.68
C ASN A 36 5.16 -16.32 15.06
N GLU A 37 5.41 -16.47 16.37
CA GLU A 37 6.57 -17.18 16.92
C GLU A 37 6.79 -18.56 16.29
N ASN A 38 5.71 -19.33 16.07
CA ASN A 38 5.80 -20.65 15.44
C ASN A 38 6.30 -20.57 14.00
N VAL A 39 5.89 -19.56 13.24
CA VAL A 39 6.35 -19.37 11.85
C VAL A 39 7.82 -18.98 11.85
N ARG A 40 8.23 -18.04 12.70
CA ARG A 40 9.63 -17.60 12.83
C ARG A 40 10.55 -18.76 13.22
N TYR A 41 10.17 -19.52 14.25
CA TYR A 41 10.92 -20.69 14.71
C TYR A 41 11.18 -21.68 13.57
N ASN A 42 10.14 -22.03 12.81
CA ASN A 42 10.27 -22.99 11.70
C ASN A 42 11.08 -22.45 10.51
N LEU A 43 11.12 -21.13 10.30
CA LEU A 43 11.98 -20.53 9.29
C LEU A 43 13.47 -20.57 9.67
N ASN A 44 13.77 -20.32 10.95
CA ASN A 44 15.14 -20.11 11.45
C ASN A 44 15.85 -21.41 11.89
N GLU A 45 15.16 -22.30 12.60
CA GLU A 45 15.81 -23.42 13.31
C GLU A 45 15.93 -24.71 12.46
N SER A 46 15.02 -24.94 11.50
CA SER A 46 15.07 -26.16 10.69
C SER A 46 16.16 -26.06 9.62
N THR A 47 17.20 -26.89 9.72
CA THR A 47 18.31 -26.97 8.74
C THR A 47 17.90 -27.72 7.47
N GLU A 48 16.85 -28.55 7.53
CA GLU A 48 16.26 -29.23 6.38
C GLU A 48 15.00 -28.50 5.90
N PHE A 49 14.73 -28.50 4.60
CA PHE A 49 13.52 -27.88 4.05
C PHE A 49 12.32 -28.83 4.18
N ASP A 50 11.95 -29.11 5.43
CA ASP A 50 10.89 -30.04 5.82
C ASP A 50 9.46 -29.50 5.55
N SER A 51 8.45 -30.27 5.95
CA SER A 51 7.05 -29.91 5.76
C SER A 51 6.62 -28.67 6.54
N ASP A 52 7.14 -28.45 7.74
CA ASP A 52 6.77 -27.30 8.56
C ASP A 52 7.46 -26.03 8.06
N LYS A 53 8.72 -26.13 7.62
CA LYS A 53 9.45 -25.03 6.98
C LYS A 53 8.79 -24.59 5.67
N LYS A 54 8.28 -25.51 4.85
CA LYS A 54 7.48 -25.19 3.64
C LYS A 54 6.22 -24.40 3.99
N GLN A 55 5.48 -24.83 5.01
CA GLN A 55 4.26 -24.15 5.43
C GLN A 55 4.57 -22.77 6.03
N ALA A 56 5.58 -22.66 6.88
CA ALA A 56 6.04 -21.39 7.43
C ALA A 56 6.51 -20.42 6.34
N PHE A 57 7.25 -20.91 5.34
CA PHE A 57 7.64 -20.12 4.18
C PHE A 57 6.44 -19.64 3.37
N SER A 58 5.37 -20.43 3.25
CA SER A 58 4.16 -19.99 2.53
C SER A 58 3.52 -18.76 3.17
N THR A 59 3.52 -18.67 4.50
CA THR A 59 3.01 -17.52 5.25
C THR A 59 3.95 -16.32 5.11
N TYR A 60 5.26 -16.54 5.18
CA TYR A 60 6.23 -15.48 4.89
C TYR A 60 6.11 -14.95 3.45
N LEU A 61 5.87 -15.82 2.46
CA LEU A 61 5.58 -15.45 1.08
C LEU A 61 4.32 -14.59 0.99
N HIS A 62 3.23 -14.98 1.66
CA HIS A 62 1.98 -14.22 1.73
C HIS A 62 2.23 -12.78 2.21
N GLU A 63 2.89 -12.62 3.37
CA GLU A 63 3.18 -11.30 3.92
C GLU A 63 4.17 -10.48 3.06
N THR A 64 5.11 -11.15 2.40
CA THR A 64 6.03 -10.49 1.46
C THR A 64 5.29 -9.97 0.22
N ILE A 65 4.25 -10.67 -0.24
CA ILE A 65 3.40 -10.19 -1.33
C ILE A 65 2.65 -8.91 -0.92
N HIS A 66 2.16 -8.80 0.33
CA HIS A 66 1.59 -7.55 0.82
C HIS A 66 2.58 -6.39 0.79
N TRP A 67 3.82 -6.63 1.22
CA TRP A 67 4.89 -5.64 1.06
C TRP A 67 5.06 -5.21 -0.41
N TRP A 68 5.07 -6.15 -1.37
CA TRP A 68 5.14 -5.82 -2.80
C TRP A 68 3.90 -5.09 -3.31
N GLN A 69 2.72 -5.41 -2.81
CA GLN A 69 1.49 -4.72 -3.17
C GLN A 69 1.52 -3.26 -2.70
N HIS A 70 1.96 -3.00 -1.46
CA HIS A 70 1.96 -1.65 -0.89
C HIS A 70 3.13 -0.78 -1.35
N ILE A 71 4.32 -1.34 -1.57
CA ILE A 71 5.51 -0.56 -1.98
C ILE A 71 5.83 -0.71 -3.45
N GLY A 72 5.44 -1.82 -4.08
CA GLY A 72 5.81 -2.19 -5.44
C GLY A 72 4.69 -2.11 -6.48
N SER A 73 3.45 -1.75 -6.10
CA SER A 73 2.39 -1.44 -7.06
C SER A 73 2.16 0.05 -7.19
N ASN A 74 1.71 0.53 -8.35
CA ASN A 74 1.52 1.96 -8.58
C ASN A 74 0.48 2.57 -7.64
N PHE A 75 -0.66 1.88 -7.45
CA PHE A 75 -1.70 2.38 -6.54
C PHE A 75 -1.26 2.23 -5.08
N GLY A 76 -0.68 1.08 -4.71
CA GLY A 76 -0.18 0.84 -3.37
C GLY A 76 0.84 1.90 -2.95
N PHE A 77 1.76 2.26 -3.84
CA PHE A 77 2.77 3.29 -3.57
C PHE A 77 2.16 4.65 -3.26
N ILE A 78 1.18 5.11 -4.06
CA ILE A 78 0.44 6.36 -3.80
C ILE A 78 -0.31 6.28 -2.46
N LEU A 79 -1.01 5.17 -2.21
CA LEU A 79 -1.79 4.96 -0.99
C LEU A 79 -0.91 4.93 0.27
N ASN A 80 0.22 4.24 0.20
CA ASN A 80 1.12 4.04 1.35
C ASN A 80 1.85 5.33 1.73
N THR A 81 2.09 6.20 0.75
CA THR A 81 2.72 7.51 0.93
C THR A 81 1.74 8.57 1.44
N SER A 82 0.42 8.38 1.30
CA SER A 82 -0.55 9.47 1.47
C SER A 82 -0.58 10.09 2.87
N PHE A 83 -0.50 9.30 3.93
CA PHE A 83 -0.53 9.80 5.31
C PHE A 83 0.81 10.39 5.78
N PRO A 84 1.96 9.75 5.52
CA PRO A 84 3.24 10.42 5.68
C PRO A 84 3.29 11.74 4.91
N ALA A 85 2.76 11.78 3.68
CA ALA A 85 2.71 13.00 2.89
C ALA A 85 1.82 14.07 3.52
N LEU A 86 0.61 13.71 3.97
CA LEU A 86 -0.25 14.63 4.72
C LEU A 86 0.46 15.23 5.94
N ALA A 87 1.21 14.42 6.68
CA ALA A 87 1.98 14.91 7.83
C ALA A 87 3.03 15.95 7.40
N VAL A 88 3.79 15.68 6.33
CA VAL A 88 4.78 16.62 5.78
C VAL A 88 4.14 17.91 5.27
N GLU A 89 3.08 17.80 4.47
CA GLU A 89 2.34 18.94 3.92
C GLU A 89 1.70 19.80 5.02
N SER A 90 1.38 19.19 6.17
CA SER A 90 0.81 19.90 7.31
C SER A 90 1.85 20.69 8.12
N ILE A 91 3.17 20.47 7.94
CA ILE A 91 4.20 21.14 8.73
C ILE A 91 4.14 22.66 8.58
N SER A 92 4.03 23.19 7.35
CA SER A 92 3.98 24.65 7.15
C SER A 92 2.68 25.26 7.68
N PRO A 93 1.47 24.74 7.35
CA PRO A 93 0.23 25.22 7.94
C PRO A 93 0.21 25.17 9.48
N LEU A 94 0.70 24.08 10.09
CA LEU A 94 0.81 23.96 11.55
C LEU A 94 1.71 25.06 12.14
N ASN A 95 2.88 25.29 11.53
CA ASN A 95 3.76 26.39 11.94
C ASN A 95 3.11 27.77 11.80
N ASN A 96 2.21 27.97 10.83
CA ASN A 96 1.50 29.23 10.66
C ASN A 96 0.43 29.44 11.73
N ILE A 97 -0.35 28.41 12.08
CA ILE A 97 -1.38 28.53 13.13
C ILE A 97 -0.75 28.71 14.52
N ILE A 98 0.43 28.10 14.77
CA ILE A 98 1.21 28.34 16.01
C ILE A 98 1.56 29.83 16.14
N LYS A 99 1.99 30.48 15.05
CA LYS A 99 2.31 31.92 15.03
C LYS A 99 1.07 32.80 15.27
N GLN A 100 -0.12 32.29 14.96
CA GLN A 100 -1.40 32.94 15.24
C GLN A 100 -1.87 32.68 16.69
N GLY A 101 -1.11 31.91 17.48
CA GLY A 101 -1.45 31.57 18.87
C GLY A 101 -2.34 30.33 19.01
N ILE A 102 -2.63 29.63 17.91
CA ILE A 102 -3.45 28.42 17.92
C ILE A 102 -2.54 27.23 18.24
N LYS A 103 -2.62 26.75 19.49
CA LYS A 103 -1.86 25.60 20.02
C LYS A 103 -2.84 24.61 20.66
N VAL A 104 -3.65 23.95 19.85
CA VAL A 104 -4.77 23.10 20.28
C VAL A 104 -4.72 21.73 19.62
N LYS A 105 -5.20 20.68 20.30
CA LYS A 105 -5.40 19.32 19.78
C LYS A 105 -6.78 18.78 20.18
N PRO A 106 -7.52 18.13 19.27
CA PRO A 106 -7.21 17.99 17.84
C PRO A 106 -7.57 19.23 17.02
N ILE A 107 -6.91 19.40 15.87
CA ILE A 107 -7.22 20.49 14.93
C ILE A 107 -8.63 20.31 14.34
N LEU A 108 -9.08 19.07 14.11
CA LEU A 108 -10.45 18.78 13.66
C LEU A 108 -11.51 19.34 14.63
N ASP A 109 -11.35 19.13 15.94
CA ASP A 109 -12.29 19.65 16.94
C ASP A 109 -12.22 21.16 17.09
N TYR A 110 -11.01 21.73 16.95
CA TYR A 110 -10.85 23.18 16.93
C TYR A 110 -11.60 23.81 15.77
N GLU A 111 -11.46 23.27 14.55
CA GLU A 111 -12.17 23.77 13.37
C GLU A 111 -13.68 23.64 13.55
N LYS A 112 -14.17 22.52 14.10
CA LYS A 112 -15.58 22.34 14.45
C LYS A 112 -16.08 23.38 15.45
N SER A 113 -15.40 23.55 16.58
CA SER A 113 -15.78 24.50 17.62
C SER A 113 -15.74 25.94 17.10
N TYR A 114 -14.70 26.28 16.35
CA TYR A 114 -14.54 27.59 15.72
C TYR A 114 -15.69 27.88 14.75
N PHE A 115 -16.06 26.92 13.90
CA PHE A 115 -17.17 27.07 12.97
C PHE A 115 -18.52 27.21 13.69
N GLU A 116 -18.77 26.43 14.75
CA GLU A 116 -19.99 26.52 15.55
C GLU A 116 -20.13 27.89 16.24
N GLU A 117 -19.02 28.47 16.71
CA GLU A 117 -19.00 29.79 17.35
C GLU A 117 -19.08 30.97 16.36
N ASN A 118 -18.38 30.89 15.23
CA ASN A 118 -18.19 32.02 14.31
C ASN A 118 -19.06 31.93 13.05
N GLY A 119 -19.65 30.77 12.76
CA GLY A 119 -20.46 30.52 11.56
C GLY A 119 -19.66 30.50 10.24
N SER A 120 -18.32 30.47 10.31
CA SER A 120 -17.46 30.42 9.13
C SER A 120 -16.15 29.70 9.42
N ALA A 121 -15.55 29.13 8.36
CA ALA A 121 -14.24 28.50 8.39
C ALA A 121 -13.29 29.40 7.59
N ASP A 122 -12.75 30.45 8.22
CA ASP A 122 -11.95 31.49 7.55
C ASP A 122 -10.46 31.49 7.96
N ILE A 123 -10.05 30.58 8.86
CA ILE A 123 -8.64 30.33 9.18
C ILE A 123 -8.03 29.43 8.09
N ALA A 124 -7.42 30.05 7.09
CA ALA A 124 -6.93 29.39 5.87
C ALA A 124 -6.04 28.15 6.14
N ASP A 125 -5.05 28.25 7.04
CA ASP A 125 -4.15 27.14 7.34
C ASP A 125 -4.88 25.97 8.04
N VAL A 126 -5.86 26.25 8.90
CA VAL A 126 -6.70 25.21 9.53
C VAL A 126 -7.55 24.51 8.48
N ASN A 127 -8.17 25.27 7.57
CA ASN A 127 -8.95 24.70 6.47
C ASN A 127 -8.11 23.81 5.55
N ILE A 128 -6.88 24.21 5.23
CA ILE A 128 -5.97 23.40 4.43
C ILE A 128 -5.70 22.05 5.11
N ILE A 129 -5.38 22.07 6.40
CA ILE A 129 -5.11 20.85 7.18
C ILE A 129 -6.34 19.93 7.19
N VAL A 130 -7.50 20.48 7.56
CA VAL A 130 -8.74 19.72 7.77
C VAL A 130 -9.29 19.16 6.46
N ASN A 131 -9.36 19.97 5.40
CA ASN A 131 -9.85 19.51 4.10
C ASN A 131 -8.93 18.44 3.51
N ASN A 132 -7.60 18.64 3.54
CA ASN A 132 -6.67 17.64 3.05
C ASN A 132 -6.76 16.32 3.84
N PHE A 133 -6.98 16.40 5.16
CA PHE A 133 -7.20 15.21 5.99
C PHE A 133 -8.42 14.42 5.52
N TYR A 134 -9.58 15.08 5.41
CA TYR A 134 -10.82 14.42 5.00
C TYR A 134 -10.76 13.92 3.54
N ASP A 135 -10.22 14.70 2.61
CA ASP A 135 -10.11 14.30 1.21
C ASP A 135 -9.24 13.06 1.02
N ILE A 136 -8.11 12.98 1.72
CA ILE A 136 -7.26 11.79 1.70
C ILE A 136 -8.01 10.63 2.33
N GLU A 137 -8.63 10.81 3.49
CA GLU A 137 -9.34 9.72 4.18
C GLU A 137 -10.49 9.16 3.35
N TYR A 138 -11.31 10.03 2.76
CA TYR A 138 -12.39 9.62 1.86
C TYR A 138 -11.86 8.92 0.61
N ALA A 139 -10.82 9.44 -0.04
CA ALA A 139 -10.20 8.78 -1.20
C ALA A 139 -9.72 7.36 -0.85
N LYS A 140 -9.15 7.19 0.34
CA LYS A 140 -8.74 5.87 0.85
C LYS A 140 -9.94 4.96 1.08
N LEU A 141 -10.98 5.42 1.76
CA LEU A 141 -12.18 4.63 2.02
C LEU A 141 -12.85 4.18 0.72
N PHE A 142 -12.97 5.06 -0.27
CA PHE A 142 -13.46 4.72 -1.62
C PHE A 142 -12.65 3.63 -2.35
N CYS A 143 -11.42 3.38 -1.92
CA CYS A 143 -10.55 2.37 -2.49
C CYS A 143 -10.39 1.14 -1.61
N LEU A 144 -10.49 1.28 -0.28
CA LEU A 144 -10.27 0.23 0.71
C LEU A 144 -11.48 -0.69 0.86
N ASP A 145 -12.65 -0.12 1.19
CA ASP A 145 -13.90 -0.85 1.40
C ASP A 145 -15.08 0.08 1.10
N ASN A 146 -15.94 -0.34 0.18
CA ASN A 146 -17.03 0.48 -0.34
C ASN A 146 -18.29 0.47 0.56
N LYS A 147 -18.21 -0.09 1.77
CA LYS A 147 -19.33 -0.22 2.71
C LYS A 147 -19.83 1.13 3.28
N THR A 148 -18.94 2.11 3.48
CA THR A 148 -19.27 3.40 4.13
C THR A 148 -19.43 4.56 3.14
N ILE A 149 -19.54 4.26 1.84
CA ILE A 149 -19.61 5.29 0.79
C ILE A 149 -20.77 6.26 0.96
N MET A 150 -21.91 5.77 1.43
CA MET A 150 -23.09 6.63 1.63
C MET A 150 -22.89 7.60 2.80
N ASP A 151 -22.22 7.17 3.86
CA ASP A 151 -21.91 8.04 5.01
C ASP A 151 -20.99 9.20 4.58
N ILE A 152 -20.02 8.92 3.71
CA ILE A 152 -19.14 9.95 3.12
C ILE A 152 -19.94 10.89 2.20
N ALA A 153 -20.82 10.34 1.37
CA ALA A 153 -21.63 11.13 0.43
C ALA A 153 -22.55 12.15 1.14
N ASP A 154 -22.99 11.79 2.35
CA ASP A 154 -23.87 12.61 3.18
C ASP A 154 -23.10 13.67 4.00
N ASP A 155 -21.77 13.60 4.08
CA ASP A 155 -20.94 14.62 4.73
C ASP A 155 -20.79 15.88 3.85
N ARG A 156 -21.79 16.75 3.93
CA ARG A 156 -21.83 17.99 3.13
C ARG A 156 -20.81 19.04 3.55
N ARG A 157 -20.12 18.84 4.67
CA ARG A 157 -19.16 19.80 5.17
C ARG A 157 -17.81 19.61 4.50
N PHE A 158 -17.36 18.37 4.38
CA PHE A 158 -16.02 18.06 3.91
C PHE A 158 -15.99 17.33 2.57
N PHE A 159 -17.05 16.59 2.20
CA PHE A 159 -17.06 15.86 0.94
C PHE A 159 -17.55 16.73 -0.22
N LEU A 160 -16.64 17.07 -1.14
CA LEU A 160 -16.96 17.77 -2.39
C LEU A 160 -17.35 16.80 -3.52
N SER A 161 -16.43 15.92 -3.92
CA SER A 161 -16.68 14.88 -4.93
C SER A 161 -15.56 13.85 -4.90
N MET A 162 -15.83 12.63 -5.37
CA MET A 162 -14.82 11.57 -5.42
C MET A 162 -13.60 11.98 -6.26
N GLY A 163 -13.81 12.69 -7.36
CA GLY A 163 -12.75 13.22 -8.21
C GLY A 163 -11.87 14.25 -7.52
N HIS A 164 -12.44 15.06 -6.64
CA HIS A 164 -11.68 15.99 -5.80
C HIS A 164 -10.78 15.23 -4.81
N CYS A 165 -11.36 14.29 -4.05
CA CYS A 165 -10.60 13.47 -3.10
C CYS A 165 -9.44 12.71 -3.78
N PHE A 166 -9.68 12.13 -4.96
CA PHE A 166 -8.64 11.46 -5.75
C PHE A 166 -7.55 12.43 -6.23
N ASN A 167 -7.92 13.63 -6.67
CA ASN A 167 -6.94 14.65 -7.04
C ASN A 167 -6.03 14.97 -5.83
N ILE A 168 -6.61 15.27 -4.67
CA ILE A 168 -5.85 15.59 -3.45
C ILE A 168 -4.95 14.42 -3.00
N LEU A 169 -5.45 13.17 -3.04
CA LEU A 169 -4.66 11.98 -2.73
C LEU A 169 -3.42 11.87 -3.62
N TRP A 170 -3.58 12.04 -4.95
CA TRP A 170 -2.46 11.95 -5.88
C TRP A 170 -1.49 13.13 -5.73
N THR A 171 -2.01 14.36 -5.67
CA THR A 171 -1.15 15.55 -5.62
C THR A 171 -0.33 15.59 -4.34
N ASN A 172 -0.91 15.28 -3.17
CA ASN A 172 -0.15 15.25 -1.92
C ASN A 172 0.93 14.17 -1.93
N ALA A 173 0.62 12.97 -2.43
CA ALA A 173 1.62 11.90 -2.52
C ALA A 173 2.78 12.27 -3.46
N LEU A 174 2.50 12.92 -4.59
CA LEU A 174 3.53 13.35 -5.54
C LEU A 174 4.29 14.60 -5.08
N HIS A 175 3.65 15.50 -4.33
CA HIS A 175 4.27 16.73 -3.83
C HIS A 175 5.51 16.45 -3.01
N VAL A 176 5.44 15.48 -2.09
CA VAL A 176 6.60 15.15 -1.26
C VAL A 176 7.76 14.60 -2.08
N TYR A 177 7.52 13.82 -3.13
CA TYR A 177 8.59 13.36 -4.01
C TYR A 177 9.19 14.49 -4.86
N LYS A 178 8.35 15.43 -5.32
CA LYS A 178 8.81 16.65 -5.98
C LYS A 178 9.78 17.41 -5.07
N ASP A 179 9.37 17.64 -3.82
CA ASP A 179 10.18 18.38 -2.86
C ASP A 179 11.37 17.60 -2.30
N THR A 180 11.41 16.27 -2.43
CA THR A 180 12.51 15.46 -1.92
C THR A 180 13.60 15.19 -2.97
N ILE A 181 13.23 15.02 -4.24
CA ILE A 181 14.16 14.47 -5.24
C ILE A 181 13.94 14.96 -6.69
N ASP A 182 12.82 15.61 -6.99
CA ASP A 182 12.47 16.05 -8.34
C ASP A 182 11.88 17.45 -8.40
N HIS A 183 12.62 18.44 -7.87
CA HIS A 183 12.13 19.80 -7.71
C HIS A 183 11.62 20.47 -9.00
N ASP A 184 12.11 20.03 -10.18
CA ASP A 184 11.79 20.59 -11.49
C ASP A 184 10.85 19.70 -12.33
N PHE A 185 10.24 18.66 -11.77
CA PHE A 185 9.40 17.68 -12.49
C PHE A 185 10.11 17.04 -13.70
N LYS A 186 11.36 16.60 -13.53
CA LYS A 186 12.13 15.92 -14.59
C LYS A 186 11.62 14.52 -14.87
N PHE A 187 10.98 13.87 -13.89
CA PHE A 187 10.56 12.48 -14.02
C PHE A 187 9.22 12.14 -13.36
N ILE A 188 8.86 12.75 -12.23
CA ILE A 188 7.50 12.59 -11.68
C ILE A 188 6.49 13.41 -12.53
N PRO A 189 5.22 12.99 -12.59
CA PRO A 189 4.19 13.76 -13.28
C PRO A 189 4.06 15.18 -12.75
N ASN A 190 3.98 16.15 -13.67
CA ASN A 190 3.79 17.56 -13.33
C ASN A 190 2.32 17.83 -13.02
N TYR A 191 1.97 17.69 -11.75
CA TYR A 191 0.61 17.86 -11.27
C TYR A 191 0.14 19.32 -11.22
N ASP A 192 1.03 20.32 -11.34
CA ASP A 192 0.63 21.74 -11.39
C ASP A 192 -0.27 22.01 -12.61
N ASN A 193 -0.10 21.22 -13.68
CA ASN A 193 -0.89 21.33 -14.89
C ASN A 193 -2.30 20.72 -14.77
N TRP A 194 -2.58 19.95 -13.71
CA TRP A 194 -3.85 19.20 -13.58
C TRP A 194 -5.02 20.06 -13.10
N VAL A 195 -4.74 21.11 -12.34
CA VAL A 195 -5.75 21.94 -11.65
C VAL A 195 -6.81 22.46 -12.63
N ASN A 196 -6.40 22.94 -13.79
CA ASN A 196 -7.31 23.52 -14.78
C ASN A 196 -8.23 22.46 -15.41
N GLU A 197 -7.73 21.23 -15.61
CA GLU A 197 -8.52 20.16 -16.19
C GLU A 197 -9.54 19.61 -15.19
N PHE A 198 -9.19 19.45 -13.91
CA PHE A 198 -10.18 19.07 -12.88
C PHE A 198 -11.26 20.14 -12.70
N LYS A 199 -10.90 21.43 -12.69
CA LYS A 199 -11.89 22.54 -12.70
C LYS A 199 -12.80 22.50 -13.93
N ASN A 200 -12.26 22.14 -15.10
CA ASN A 200 -13.04 21.99 -16.33
C ASN A 200 -14.03 20.82 -16.24
N LEU A 201 -13.66 19.70 -15.60
CA LEU A 201 -14.58 18.58 -15.36
C LEU A 201 -15.71 18.96 -14.41
N GLU A 202 -15.40 19.71 -13.35
CA GLU A 202 -16.36 20.24 -12.40
C GLU A 202 -17.36 21.18 -13.10
N HIS A 203 -16.87 22.18 -13.85
CA HIS A 203 -17.73 23.10 -14.60
C HIS A 203 -18.64 22.41 -15.62
N LYS A 204 -18.14 21.35 -16.27
CA LYS A 204 -18.91 20.53 -17.21
C LYS A 204 -19.86 19.53 -16.54
N LYS A 205 -19.84 19.46 -15.21
CA LYS A 205 -20.62 18.50 -14.40
C LYS A 205 -20.42 17.07 -14.87
N VAL A 206 -19.17 16.67 -15.07
CA VAL A 206 -18.82 15.28 -15.37
C VAL A 206 -19.06 14.44 -14.11
N ASP A 207 -19.81 13.34 -14.22
CA ASP A 207 -20.11 12.44 -13.09
C ASP A 207 -18.83 12.07 -12.31
N GLY A 208 -18.89 12.22 -10.99
CA GLY A 208 -17.77 12.03 -10.07
C GLY A 208 -16.93 13.28 -9.76
N PHE A 209 -17.09 14.40 -10.50
CA PHE A 209 -16.20 15.58 -10.40
C PHE A 209 -16.88 16.88 -9.97
N TYR A 210 -18.14 16.84 -9.57
CA TYR A 210 -18.87 18.00 -9.05
C TYR A 210 -19.66 17.62 -7.79
N PRO A 211 -20.01 18.60 -6.93
CA PRO A 211 -20.88 18.36 -5.78
C PRO A 211 -22.19 17.69 -6.20
N ASP A 212 -22.68 16.74 -5.40
CA ASP A 212 -23.89 15.94 -5.71
C ASP A 212 -23.82 15.04 -6.93
N SER A 213 -22.63 14.86 -7.53
CA SER A 213 -22.49 13.95 -8.67
C SER A 213 -22.78 12.50 -8.30
N LYS A 214 -23.22 11.72 -9.30
CA LYS A 214 -23.47 10.29 -9.11
C LYS A 214 -22.18 9.57 -8.72
N LEU A 215 -22.26 8.80 -7.64
CA LEU A 215 -21.16 7.96 -7.19
C LEU A 215 -21.16 6.64 -7.95
N HIS A 216 -19.99 6.29 -8.49
CA HIS A 216 -19.73 5.00 -9.11
C HIS A 216 -18.72 4.27 -8.23
N TYR A 217 -19.11 3.11 -7.71
CA TYR A 217 -18.27 2.30 -6.84
C TYR A 217 -18.38 0.81 -7.18
N ALA A 218 -17.34 0.06 -6.84
CA ALA A 218 -17.28 -1.37 -7.05
C ALA A 218 -17.88 -2.13 -5.86
N PRO A 219 -18.30 -3.41 -6.01
CA PRO A 219 -18.75 -4.21 -4.88
C PRO A 219 -17.62 -4.64 -3.94
N LEU A 220 -16.35 -4.37 -4.30
CA LEU A 220 -15.16 -4.72 -3.53
C LEU A 220 -14.12 -3.59 -3.66
N GLY A 221 -13.21 -3.51 -2.68
CA GLY A 221 -12.07 -2.60 -2.69
C GLY A 221 -10.74 -3.31 -2.92
N ILE A 222 -9.65 -2.56 -2.77
CA ILE A 222 -8.27 -3.04 -2.90
C ILE A 222 -7.95 -4.10 -1.84
N ARG A 223 -8.58 -4.04 -0.67
CA ARG A 223 -8.39 -4.96 0.44
C ARG A 223 -8.64 -6.41 -0.01
N GLN A 224 -9.81 -6.67 -0.60
CA GLN A 224 -10.14 -7.99 -1.16
C GLN A 224 -9.19 -8.42 -2.28
N ILE A 225 -8.72 -7.47 -3.11
CA ILE A 225 -7.81 -7.76 -4.23
C ILE A 225 -6.42 -8.15 -3.70
N PHE A 226 -5.93 -7.45 -2.68
CA PHE A 226 -4.64 -7.72 -2.04
C PHE A 226 -4.63 -9.09 -1.36
N GLU A 227 -5.61 -9.36 -0.49
CA GLU A 227 -5.77 -10.65 0.19
C GLU A 227 -5.92 -11.80 -0.82
N GLY A 228 -6.78 -11.61 -1.83
CA GLY A 228 -7.00 -12.60 -2.89
C GLY A 228 -5.72 -12.90 -3.68
N GLN A 229 -4.94 -11.88 -4.06
CA GLN A 229 -3.69 -12.10 -4.78
C GLN A 229 -2.63 -12.80 -3.92
N ALA A 230 -2.49 -12.43 -2.65
CA ALA A 230 -1.51 -13.01 -1.73
C ALA A 230 -1.84 -14.48 -1.42
N VAL A 231 -3.08 -14.78 -1.00
CA VAL A 231 -3.50 -16.13 -0.62
C VAL A 231 -3.51 -17.08 -1.81
N PHE A 232 -3.90 -16.64 -3.00
CA PHE A 232 -3.89 -17.52 -4.18
C PHE A 232 -2.46 -17.85 -4.63
N ASN A 233 -1.50 -16.94 -4.48
CA ASN A 233 -0.09 -17.28 -4.66
C ASN A 233 0.43 -18.24 -3.58
N GLN A 234 -0.02 -18.07 -2.33
CA GLN A 234 0.32 -18.97 -1.21
C GLN A 234 -0.16 -20.41 -1.47
N ILE A 235 -1.42 -20.62 -1.87
CA ILE A 235 -1.94 -21.97 -2.12
C ILE A 235 -1.29 -22.63 -3.35
N VAL A 236 -0.96 -21.85 -4.38
CA VAL A 236 -0.22 -22.35 -5.57
C VAL A 236 1.18 -22.80 -5.15
N TYR A 237 1.87 -22.02 -4.32
CA TYR A 237 3.14 -22.42 -3.75
C TYR A 237 3.02 -23.71 -2.94
N LEU A 238 2.07 -23.77 -2.00
CA LEU A 238 1.87 -24.95 -1.13
C LEU A 238 1.59 -26.20 -1.95
N LYS A 239 0.65 -26.12 -2.90
CA LYS A 239 0.32 -27.23 -3.79
C LYS A 239 1.56 -27.77 -4.50
N ASN A 240 2.36 -26.89 -5.07
CA ASN A 240 3.56 -27.26 -5.82
C ASN A 240 4.75 -27.65 -4.95
N ALA A 241 4.83 -27.18 -3.69
CA ALA A 241 5.85 -27.60 -2.73
C ALA A 241 5.58 -28.99 -2.15
N PHE A 242 4.33 -29.44 -2.23
CA PHE A 242 3.81 -30.72 -1.75
C PHE A 242 3.26 -31.60 -2.89
N LYS A 243 3.97 -31.68 -4.03
CA LYS A 243 3.51 -32.38 -5.27
C LYS A 243 3.01 -33.80 -5.06
N GLU A 244 3.53 -34.50 -4.05
CA GLU A 244 3.20 -35.89 -3.74
C GLU A 244 1.79 -36.08 -3.13
N ASN A 245 1.12 -35.00 -2.69
CA ASN A 245 0.01 -35.09 -1.76
C ASN A 245 -1.41 -34.98 -2.36
N ASN A 246 -1.60 -35.05 -3.68
CA ASN A 246 -2.93 -34.96 -4.32
C ASN A 246 -3.86 -33.84 -3.78
N ILE A 247 -3.28 -32.74 -3.30
CA ILE A 247 -4.01 -31.63 -2.67
C ILE A 247 -4.91 -30.96 -3.71
N ILE A 248 -6.17 -30.73 -3.38
CA ILE A 248 -7.17 -30.07 -4.24
C ILE A 248 -7.61 -28.74 -3.65
N PHE A 249 -8.33 -27.92 -4.44
CA PHE A 249 -8.80 -26.60 -4.03
C PHE A 249 -9.64 -26.65 -2.74
N LYS A 250 -10.50 -27.67 -2.62
CA LYS A 250 -11.36 -27.87 -1.44
C LYS A 250 -10.57 -28.05 -0.14
N ASP A 251 -9.39 -28.68 -0.19
CA ASP A 251 -8.57 -28.90 1.00
C ASP A 251 -8.18 -27.57 1.65
N PHE A 252 -7.91 -26.52 0.86
CA PHE A 252 -7.57 -25.20 1.40
C PHE A 252 -8.77 -24.49 2.05
N ILE A 253 -10.01 -24.79 1.62
CA ILE A 253 -11.23 -24.33 2.29
C ILE A 253 -11.40 -25.09 3.60
N ASP A 254 -11.33 -26.42 3.56
CA ASP A 254 -11.55 -27.28 4.73
C ASP A 254 -10.51 -27.03 5.84
N GLN A 255 -9.33 -26.50 5.50
CA GLN A 255 -8.27 -26.10 6.42
C GLN A 255 -8.34 -24.64 6.88
N GLY A 256 -9.33 -23.86 6.40
CA GLY A 256 -9.52 -22.47 6.80
C GLY A 256 -8.49 -21.49 6.20
N ILE A 257 -7.77 -21.86 5.14
CA ILE A 257 -6.91 -20.91 4.41
C ILE A 257 -7.78 -20.04 3.50
N LEU A 258 -8.72 -20.66 2.79
CA LEU A 258 -9.64 -19.97 1.88
C LEU A 258 -11.00 -19.74 2.57
N HIS A 259 -11.18 -18.57 3.17
CA HIS A 259 -12.42 -18.16 3.83
C HIS A 259 -12.59 -16.63 3.83
N GLY A 260 -13.82 -16.12 4.01
CA GLY A 260 -14.07 -14.68 4.15
C GLY A 260 -13.40 -13.83 3.07
N ILE A 261 -12.67 -12.80 3.50
CA ILE A 261 -12.01 -11.81 2.62
C ILE A 261 -11.04 -12.45 1.60
N TYR A 262 -10.40 -13.56 1.96
CA TYR A 262 -9.47 -14.31 1.11
C TYR A 262 -10.13 -14.89 -0.16
N LEU A 263 -11.46 -15.04 -0.16
CA LEU A 263 -12.22 -15.55 -1.30
C LEU A 263 -13.08 -14.50 -2.00
N GLU A 264 -13.33 -13.34 -1.39
CA GLU A 264 -14.31 -12.35 -1.90
C GLU A 264 -14.01 -11.90 -3.33
N ALA A 265 -12.77 -11.50 -3.62
CA ALA A 265 -12.39 -11.07 -4.97
C ALA A 265 -12.49 -12.22 -6.00
N PHE A 266 -12.11 -13.44 -5.60
CA PHE A 266 -12.19 -14.61 -6.47
C PHE A 266 -13.63 -15.01 -6.78
N ASP A 267 -14.51 -15.00 -5.78
CA ASP A 267 -15.93 -15.30 -5.97
C ASP A 267 -16.61 -14.26 -6.88
N HIS A 268 -16.24 -12.97 -6.78
CA HIS A 268 -16.67 -11.94 -7.72
C HIS A 268 -16.14 -12.19 -9.13
N PHE A 269 -14.88 -12.58 -9.28
CA PHE A 269 -14.29 -12.95 -10.57
C PHE A 269 -15.04 -14.12 -11.23
N LEU A 270 -15.27 -15.21 -10.50
CA LEU A 270 -16.02 -16.38 -10.98
C LEU A 270 -17.44 -16.00 -11.40
N ARG A 271 -18.13 -15.17 -10.61
CA ARG A 271 -19.49 -14.71 -10.93
C ARG A 271 -19.53 -13.92 -12.23
N ILE A 272 -18.57 -13.02 -12.47
CA ILE A 272 -18.51 -12.22 -13.70
C ILE A 272 -18.18 -13.09 -14.92
N LEU A 273 -17.31 -14.09 -14.76
CA LEU A 273 -16.94 -15.02 -15.83
C LEU A 273 -17.97 -16.13 -16.05
N ASN A 274 -18.95 -16.27 -15.15
CA ASN A 274 -19.89 -17.39 -15.10
C ASN A 274 -19.13 -18.72 -15.12
N GLU A 275 -18.25 -18.90 -14.13
CA GLU A 275 -17.43 -20.09 -13.92
C GLU A 275 -17.69 -20.69 -12.54
N GLU A 276 -17.49 -21.99 -12.43
CA GLU A 276 -17.52 -22.68 -11.14
C GLU A 276 -16.14 -22.62 -10.47
N ARG A 277 -16.11 -22.89 -9.16
CA ARG A 277 -14.83 -23.01 -8.45
C ARG A 277 -14.03 -24.18 -9.02
N PRO A 278 -12.72 -24.01 -9.26
CA PRO A 278 -11.90 -25.07 -9.82
C PRO A 278 -11.73 -26.22 -8.81
N ILE A 279 -11.56 -27.44 -9.33
CA ILE A 279 -11.24 -28.61 -8.50
C ILE A 279 -9.75 -28.57 -8.10
N PHE A 280 -8.88 -28.18 -9.03
CA PHE A 280 -7.42 -28.18 -8.85
C PHE A 280 -6.87 -26.76 -8.73
N VAL A 281 -5.76 -26.61 -8.01
CA VAL A 281 -5.11 -25.30 -7.81
C VAL A 281 -4.32 -24.87 -9.05
N GLU A 282 -3.96 -25.82 -9.90
CA GLU A 282 -3.25 -25.59 -11.15
C GLU A 282 -4.17 -25.15 -12.30
N ASP A 283 -5.46 -24.92 -12.03
CA ASP A 283 -6.41 -24.45 -13.03
C ASP A 283 -6.02 -23.05 -13.54
N SER A 284 -6.10 -22.86 -14.86
CA SER A 284 -5.87 -21.56 -15.53
C SER A 284 -6.75 -20.43 -14.99
N LEU A 285 -7.90 -20.73 -14.36
CA LEU A 285 -8.73 -19.76 -13.66
C LEU A 285 -7.96 -19.02 -12.56
N ILE A 286 -7.10 -19.73 -11.82
CA ILE A 286 -6.30 -19.14 -10.74
C ILE A 286 -5.23 -18.22 -11.31
N SER A 287 -4.52 -18.65 -12.36
CA SER A 287 -3.52 -17.81 -13.04
C SER A 287 -4.16 -16.57 -13.66
N LEU A 288 -5.35 -16.69 -14.25
CA LEU A 288 -6.09 -15.56 -14.83
C LEU A 288 -6.62 -14.59 -13.76
N PHE A 289 -7.05 -15.12 -12.61
CA PHE A 289 -7.44 -14.30 -11.46
C PHE A 289 -6.26 -13.48 -10.93
N LEU A 290 -5.10 -14.12 -10.71
CA LEU A 290 -3.88 -13.44 -10.24
C LEU A 290 -3.42 -12.32 -11.19
N LEU A 291 -3.52 -12.54 -12.51
CA LEU A 291 -3.28 -11.51 -13.52
C LEU A 291 -4.27 -10.35 -13.39
N SER A 292 -5.55 -10.66 -13.18
CA SER A 292 -6.59 -9.65 -13.02
C SER A 292 -6.34 -8.77 -11.78
N CYS A 293 -5.89 -9.37 -10.67
CA CYS A 293 -5.49 -8.64 -9.48
C CYS A 293 -4.29 -7.72 -9.75
N ASP A 294 -3.20 -8.24 -10.32
CA ASP A 294 -1.98 -7.46 -10.58
C ASP A 294 -2.25 -6.25 -11.48
N LEU A 295 -3.02 -6.43 -12.56
CA LEU A 295 -3.37 -5.32 -13.45
C LEU A 295 -4.29 -4.27 -12.79
N SER A 296 -5.10 -4.68 -11.82
CA SER A 296 -6.03 -3.80 -11.13
C SER A 296 -5.31 -2.82 -10.19
N ILE A 297 -4.26 -3.29 -9.52
CA ILE A 297 -3.50 -2.51 -8.53
C ILE A 297 -2.37 -1.67 -9.13
N ASN A 298 -2.12 -1.83 -10.43
CA ASN A 298 -1.11 -1.08 -11.19
C ASN A 298 -1.75 -0.11 -12.21
N PRO A 299 -2.50 0.92 -11.76
CA PRO A 299 -2.93 1.98 -12.65
C PRO A 299 -1.74 2.80 -13.16
N THR A 300 -1.96 3.52 -14.25
CA THR A 300 -0.91 4.30 -14.95
C THR A 300 -1.31 5.74 -15.22
N ASN A 301 -2.54 6.14 -14.86
CA ASN A 301 -3.11 7.45 -15.19
C ASN A 301 -2.87 8.42 -14.03
N GLY A 302 -1.86 9.29 -14.14
CA GLY A 302 -1.45 10.22 -13.07
C GLY A 302 -0.29 9.70 -12.21
N PHE A 303 0.03 8.41 -12.25
CA PHE A 303 1.33 7.88 -11.80
C PHE A 303 1.55 6.47 -12.40
N PRO A 304 2.75 6.14 -12.91
CA PRO A 304 3.94 6.99 -13.07
C PRO A 304 3.89 7.93 -14.28
N LEU A 305 2.86 7.81 -15.12
CA LEU A 305 2.67 8.71 -16.26
C LEU A 305 1.84 9.92 -15.84
N ASP A 306 1.90 10.97 -16.67
CA ASP A 306 0.95 12.06 -16.58
C ASP A 306 -0.51 11.59 -16.83
N ILE A 307 -1.49 12.39 -16.42
CA ILE A 307 -2.91 12.08 -16.65
C ILE A 307 -3.20 12.17 -18.14
N TYR A 308 -3.46 11.02 -18.75
CA TYR A 308 -3.82 10.90 -20.16
C TYR A 308 -5.34 10.84 -20.39
N ASP A 309 -6.12 10.63 -19.33
CA ASP A 309 -7.59 10.69 -19.36
C ASP A 309 -8.14 11.22 -18.04
N PHE A 310 -8.39 12.54 -17.99
CA PHE A 310 -8.98 13.22 -16.85
C PHE A 310 -10.41 12.76 -16.58
N ARG A 311 -11.22 12.59 -17.63
CA ARG A 311 -12.63 12.17 -17.48
C ARG A 311 -12.74 10.78 -16.88
N GLY A 312 -11.85 9.88 -17.26
CA GLY A 312 -11.77 8.53 -16.73
C GLY A 312 -10.95 8.38 -15.45
N PHE A 313 -10.46 9.47 -14.83
CA PHE A 313 -9.45 9.41 -13.78
C PHE A 313 -9.84 8.50 -12.61
N ILE A 314 -11.06 8.63 -12.08
CA ILE A 314 -11.60 7.78 -11.00
C ILE A 314 -11.60 6.30 -11.43
N ASN A 315 -12.28 5.98 -12.53
CA ASN A 315 -12.45 4.61 -13.01
C ASN A 315 -11.12 3.93 -13.38
N LYS A 316 -10.15 4.72 -13.87
CA LYS A 316 -8.82 4.23 -14.27
C LYS A 316 -7.85 4.11 -13.11
N ASN A 317 -8.17 4.62 -11.92
CA ASN A 317 -7.28 4.55 -10.76
C ASN A 317 -7.86 3.76 -9.58
N ASN A 318 -9.17 3.72 -9.39
CA ASN A 318 -9.81 2.90 -8.35
C ASN A 318 -9.60 1.40 -8.63
N PRO A 319 -8.90 0.63 -7.77
CA PRO A 319 -8.56 -0.77 -8.03
C PRO A 319 -9.80 -1.67 -8.16
N GLY A 320 -10.85 -1.42 -7.37
CA GLY A 320 -12.10 -2.17 -7.47
C GLY A 320 -12.80 -1.97 -8.81
N LEU A 321 -12.93 -0.72 -9.27
CA LEU A 321 -13.54 -0.42 -10.58
C LEU A 321 -12.71 -0.98 -11.73
N ARG A 322 -11.38 -0.92 -11.63
CA ARG A 322 -10.46 -1.54 -12.61
C ARG A 322 -10.67 -3.05 -12.64
N PHE A 323 -10.72 -3.71 -11.49
CA PHE A 323 -10.92 -5.16 -11.39
C PHE A 323 -12.22 -5.62 -12.05
N ILE A 324 -13.34 -4.95 -11.75
CA ILE A 324 -14.63 -5.25 -12.39
C ILE A 324 -14.58 -5.04 -13.90
N SER A 325 -13.94 -3.96 -14.37
CA SER A 325 -13.80 -3.67 -15.80
C SER A 325 -12.94 -4.72 -16.52
N ILE A 326 -11.85 -5.16 -15.90
CA ILE A 326 -10.96 -6.22 -16.39
C ILE A 326 -11.71 -7.55 -16.48
N CYS A 327 -12.37 -7.97 -15.40
CA CYS A 327 -13.16 -9.20 -15.38
C CYS A 327 -14.27 -9.20 -16.44
N SER A 328 -14.97 -8.07 -16.59
CA SER A 328 -16.05 -7.90 -17.56
C SER A 328 -15.57 -7.92 -19.02
N PHE A 329 -14.33 -7.51 -19.27
CA PHE A 329 -13.72 -7.66 -20.59
C PHE A 329 -13.27 -9.10 -20.85
N ILE A 330 -12.63 -9.73 -19.86
CA ILE A 330 -12.20 -11.13 -19.92
C ILE A 330 -13.38 -12.05 -20.20
N SER A 331 -14.53 -11.86 -19.54
CA SER A 331 -15.71 -12.72 -19.71
C SER A 331 -16.20 -12.80 -21.16
N LYS A 332 -16.03 -11.72 -21.95
CA LYS A 332 -16.40 -11.68 -23.38
C LYS A 332 -15.52 -12.56 -24.26
N LYS A 333 -14.31 -12.92 -23.81
CA LYS A 333 -13.34 -13.76 -24.53
C LYS A 333 -12.76 -14.85 -23.63
N LYS A 334 -13.54 -15.34 -22.67
CA LYS A 334 -13.10 -16.19 -21.56
C LYS A 334 -12.21 -17.37 -22.00
N THR A 335 -12.66 -18.15 -22.99
CA THR A 335 -11.91 -19.31 -23.49
C THR A 335 -10.50 -18.93 -23.96
N TYR A 336 -10.34 -17.81 -24.65
CA TYR A 336 -9.03 -17.34 -25.10
C TYR A 336 -8.09 -17.07 -23.93
N PHE A 337 -8.58 -16.35 -22.92
CA PHE A 337 -7.79 -15.99 -21.75
C PHE A 337 -7.40 -17.22 -20.92
N LEU A 338 -8.33 -18.17 -20.72
CA LEU A 338 -8.05 -19.42 -20.01
C LEU A 338 -7.01 -20.26 -20.74
N GLU A 339 -7.12 -20.42 -22.06
CA GLU A 339 -6.12 -21.15 -22.86
C GLU A 339 -4.72 -20.55 -22.73
N LYS A 340 -4.60 -19.22 -22.77
CA LYS A 340 -3.32 -18.52 -22.59
C LYS A 340 -2.76 -18.66 -21.18
N CYS A 341 -3.61 -18.60 -20.17
CA CYS A 341 -3.22 -18.71 -18.76
C CYS A 341 -2.90 -20.14 -18.29
N LYS A 342 -3.04 -21.18 -19.14
CA LYS A 342 -2.53 -22.52 -18.84
C LYS A 342 -1.01 -22.54 -18.63
N ILE A 343 -0.29 -21.62 -19.27
CA ILE A 343 1.16 -21.47 -19.16
C ILE A 343 1.43 -20.04 -18.65
N PRO A 344 1.53 -19.84 -17.33
CA PRO A 344 1.97 -18.55 -16.79
C PRO A 344 3.42 -18.32 -17.23
N SER A 345 3.64 -17.35 -18.12
CA SER A 345 4.95 -17.00 -18.67
C SER A 345 5.07 -15.50 -18.88
N LYS A 346 6.31 -15.03 -19.09
CA LYS A 346 6.60 -13.65 -19.45
C LYS A 346 5.79 -13.19 -20.67
N GLU A 347 5.78 -13.99 -21.72
CA GLU A 347 5.06 -13.73 -22.96
C GLU A 347 3.55 -13.65 -22.72
N THR A 348 3.00 -14.59 -21.95
CA THR A 348 1.58 -14.57 -21.55
C THR A 348 1.23 -13.29 -20.81
N TYR A 349 2.03 -12.87 -19.83
CA TYR A 349 1.78 -11.63 -19.09
C TYR A 349 1.80 -10.40 -20.02
N ILE A 350 2.83 -10.28 -20.86
CA ILE A 350 2.99 -9.13 -21.77
C ILE A 350 1.83 -9.06 -22.77
N GLU A 351 1.46 -10.19 -23.37
CA GLU A 351 0.39 -10.26 -24.35
C GLU A 351 -0.97 -9.87 -23.74
N LEU A 352 -1.32 -10.49 -22.62
CA LEU A 352 -2.64 -10.29 -22.00
C LEU A 352 -2.76 -8.92 -21.35
N SER A 353 -1.71 -8.43 -20.68
CA SER A 353 -1.69 -7.08 -20.10
C SER A 353 -1.91 -5.99 -21.15
N LYS A 354 -1.26 -6.12 -22.31
CA LYS A 354 -1.44 -5.22 -23.46
C LYS A 354 -2.86 -5.30 -24.01
N MET A 355 -3.35 -6.51 -24.29
CA MET A 355 -4.68 -6.71 -24.88
C MET A 355 -5.81 -6.15 -23.99
N ILE A 356 -5.77 -6.44 -22.69
CA ILE A 356 -6.76 -5.96 -21.72
C ILE A 356 -6.69 -4.43 -21.61
N SER A 357 -5.49 -3.87 -21.50
CA SER A 357 -5.31 -2.43 -21.34
C SER A 357 -5.81 -1.65 -22.55
N GLU A 358 -5.44 -2.08 -23.77
CA GLU A 358 -5.90 -1.43 -25.00
C GLU A 358 -7.43 -1.47 -25.13
N ALA A 359 -8.06 -2.59 -24.79
CA ALA A 359 -9.51 -2.74 -24.88
C ALA A 359 -10.27 -1.86 -23.88
N LEU A 360 -9.68 -1.56 -22.72
CA LEU A 360 -10.26 -0.69 -21.69
C LEU A 360 -9.79 0.78 -21.80
N GLY A 361 -9.00 1.09 -22.83
CA GLY A 361 -8.41 2.41 -23.03
C GLY A 361 -7.39 2.80 -21.94
N TYR A 362 -6.78 1.83 -21.27
CA TYR A 362 -5.69 2.05 -20.31
C TYR A 362 -4.35 2.09 -21.05
N LYS A 363 -3.38 2.84 -20.52
CA LYS A 363 -1.96 2.60 -20.86
C LYS A 363 -1.49 1.33 -20.16
N CYS A 364 -0.93 0.40 -20.92
CA CYS A 364 -0.54 -0.91 -20.44
C CYS A 364 0.51 -0.81 -19.32
N PRO A 365 0.26 -1.37 -18.12
CA PRO A 365 1.20 -1.31 -17.00
C PRO A 365 2.60 -1.83 -17.37
N TYR A 366 2.68 -2.95 -18.09
CA TYR A 366 3.95 -3.51 -18.55
C TYR A 366 4.72 -2.54 -19.45
N GLN A 367 4.05 -1.95 -20.44
CA GLN A 367 4.69 -1.01 -21.37
C GLN A 367 5.16 0.26 -20.64
N SER A 368 4.40 0.69 -19.62
CA SER A 368 4.74 1.84 -18.79
C SER A 368 5.99 1.63 -17.94
N LEU A 369 6.45 0.38 -17.71
CA LEU A 369 7.70 0.11 -16.97
C LEU A 369 8.94 0.73 -17.63
N SER A 370 8.87 1.05 -18.93
CA SER A 370 9.94 1.77 -19.63
C SER A 370 10.19 3.17 -19.07
N VAL A 371 9.20 3.81 -18.43
CA VAL A 371 9.35 5.14 -17.82
C VAL A 371 10.43 5.14 -16.74
N TYR A 372 10.54 4.07 -15.94
CA TYR A 372 11.55 3.99 -14.88
C TYR A 372 12.96 3.86 -15.44
N THR A 373 13.12 3.29 -16.64
CA THR A 373 14.41 3.29 -17.33
C THR A 373 14.79 4.70 -17.78
N GLU A 374 13.80 5.52 -18.17
CA GLU A 374 14.02 6.93 -18.48
C GLU A 374 14.38 7.73 -17.22
N TRP A 375 13.76 7.43 -16.08
CA TRP A 375 14.08 8.06 -14.79
C TRP A 375 15.55 7.88 -14.41
N LEU A 376 16.17 6.73 -14.73
CA LEU A 376 17.59 6.45 -14.50
C LEU A 376 18.55 7.42 -15.22
N LYS A 377 18.08 8.20 -16.20
CA LYS A 377 18.90 9.22 -16.86
C LYS A 377 19.18 10.40 -15.93
N ASN A 378 18.31 10.65 -14.95
CA ASN A 378 18.43 11.73 -13.98
C ASN A 378 19.46 11.40 -12.89
N ASP A 379 20.32 12.36 -12.57
CA ASP A 379 21.39 12.15 -11.59
C ASP A 379 20.86 11.97 -10.16
N SER A 380 19.73 12.60 -9.82
CA SER A 380 19.09 12.43 -8.51
C SER A 380 18.60 11.00 -8.29
N ILE A 381 18.09 10.32 -9.33
CA ILE A 381 17.73 8.90 -9.27
C ILE A 381 18.96 8.00 -9.18
N LYS A 382 20.04 8.31 -9.92
CA LYS A 382 21.30 7.55 -9.80
C LYS A 382 21.88 7.65 -8.40
N GLU A 383 21.81 8.84 -7.79
CA GLU A 383 22.22 9.05 -6.40
C GLU A 383 21.33 8.25 -5.44
N LEU A 384 20.00 8.31 -5.60
CA LEU A 384 19.07 7.54 -4.79
C LEU A 384 19.34 6.02 -4.83
N LEU A 385 19.64 5.48 -6.01
CA LEU A 385 19.95 4.06 -6.14
C LEU A 385 21.29 3.68 -5.51
N LYS A 386 22.27 4.60 -5.46
CA LYS A 386 23.50 4.41 -4.68
C LYS A 386 23.23 4.44 -3.18
N GLU A 387 22.31 5.30 -2.72
CA GLU A 387 21.87 5.31 -1.32
C GLU A 387 21.24 3.96 -0.93
N GLU A 388 20.39 3.39 -1.79
CA GLU A 388 19.79 2.07 -1.56
C GLU A 388 20.80 0.92 -1.66
N GLU A 389 21.78 1.00 -2.54
CA GLU A 389 22.85 -0.01 -2.64
C GLU A 389 23.70 -0.05 -1.36
N ASN A 390 24.06 1.12 -0.82
CA ASN A 390 24.85 1.24 0.41
C ASN A 390 24.01 1.21 1.68
N HIS A 391 22.68 1.28 1.55
CA HIS A 391 21.71 1.44 2.63
C HIS A 391 22.02 2.63 3.53
N LYS A 392 22.41 3.74 2.91
CA LYS A 392 22.79 4.97 3.57
C LYS A 392 22.14 6.14 2.86
N TYR A 393 21.05 6.61 3.45
CA TYR A 393 20.20 7.63 2.84
C TYR A 393 20.51 9.01 3.37
N LYS A 394 20.22 10.04 2.57
CA LYS A 394 20.20 11.42 3.07
C LYS A 394 19.11 11.60 4.11
N THR A 395 19.34 12.52 5.04
CA THR A 395 18.46 12.70 6.19
C THR A 395 17.13 13.37 5.86
N GLU A 396 17.13 14.25 4.86
CA GLU A 396 15.95 14.95 4.35
C GLU A 396 14.93 13.97 3.78
N ASN A 397 13.71 13.97 4.33
CA ASN A 397 12.59 13.13 3.90
C ASN A 397 12.99 11.66 3.67
N MET A 398 13.85 11.14 4.57
CA MET A 398 14.51 9.84 4.40
C MET A 398 13.53 8.68 4.10
N PRO A 399 12.38 8.53 4.80
CA PRO A 399 11.42 7.47 4.47
C PRO A 399 10.94 7.51 3.02
N PHE A 400 10.71 8.69 2.45
CA PHE A 400 10.27 8.85 1.06
C PHE A 400 11.39 8.48 0.08
N ARG A 401 12.63 8.84 0.37
CA ARG A 401 13.81 8.39 -0.42
C ARG A 401 13.87 6.87 -0.44
N LEU A 402 13.84 6.25 0.74
CA LEU A 402 13.90 4.82 0.90
C LEU A 402 12.75 4.11 0.15
N PHE A 403 11.50 4.57 0.29
CA PHE A 403 10.38 3.97 -0.45
C PHE A 403 10.50 4.13 -1.95
N LEU A 404 10.88 5.31 -2.44
CA LEU A 404 11.03 5.53 -3.89
C LEU A 404 12.15 4.64 -4.46
N ALA A 405 13.25 4.46 -3.74
CA ALA A 405 14.33 3.59 -4.16
C ALA A 405 13.89 2.12 -4.25
N LYS A 406 13.13 1.63 -3.25
CA LYS A 406 12.53 0.29 -3.27
C LYS A 406 11.55 0.11 -4.41
N PHE A 407 10.64 1.06 -4.58
CA PHE A 407 9.68 1.05 -5.66
C PHE A 407 10.37 0.98 -7.02
N ILE A 408 11.33 1.86 -7.31
CA ILE A 408 12.07 1.87 -8.57
C ILE A 408 12.77 0.53 -8.81
N LYS A 409 13.44 -0.05 -7.81
CA LYS A 409 14.09 -1.36 -7.96
C LYS A 409 13.08 -2.47 -8.29
N ILE A 410 11.94 -2.50 -7.62
CA ILE A 410 10.87 -3.44 -7.95
C ILE A 410 10.40 -3.24 -9.39
N GLN A 411 10.19 -2.00 -9.84
CA GLN A 411 9.72 -1.75 -11.21
C GLN A 411 10.75 -2.16 -12.28
N LEU A 412 12.04 -1.93 -12.02
CA LEU A 412 13.11 -2.34 -12.93
C LEU A 412 13.18 -3.87 -13.04
N ASP A 413 13.11 -4.59 -11.93
CA ASP A 413 13.09 -6.06 -11.97
C ASP A 413 11.78 -6.60 -12.55
N LYS A 414 10.64 -5.95 -12.30
CA LYS A 414 9.34 -6.31 -12.89
C LYS A 414 9.31 -6.14 -14.40
N LYS A 415 10.12 -5.25 -14.97
CA LYS A 415 10.27 -5.13 -16.43
C LYS A 415 10.88 -6.38 -17.05
N ASP A 416 11.84 -6.97 -16.35
CA ASP A 416 12.57 -8.14 -16.82
C ASP A 416 11.88 -9.45 -16.47
N PHE A 417 11.16 -9.51 -15.34
CA PHE A 417 10.51 -10.72 -14.83
C PHE A 417 9.05 -10.49 -14.38
N PRO A 418 8.18 -9.91 -15.23
CA PRO A 418 6.81 -9.57 -14.82
C PRO A 418 5.99 -10.78 -14.34
N GLU A 419 6.22 -11.95 -14.94
CA GLU A 419 5.59 -13.22 -14.61
C GLU A 419 5.92 -13.69 -13.18
N VAL A 420 7.11 -13.36 -12.68
CA VAL A 420 7.53 -13.70 -11.32
C VAL A 420 6.74 -12.88 -10.31
N PHE A 421 6.57 -11.57 -10.53
CA PHE A 421 5.79 -10.72 -9.62
C PHE A 421 4.29 -11.03 -9.66
N CYS A 422 3.77 -11.48 -10.81
CA CYS A 422 2.35 -11.83 -10.96
C CYS A 422 2.01 -13.21 -10.37
N TRP A 423 2.86 -14.21 -10.60
CA TRP A 423 2.60 -15.62 -10.28
C TRP A 423 3.71 -16.22 -9.41
N ILE A 424 4.21 -15.45 -8.43
CA ILE A 424 5.34 -15.85 -7.58
C ILE A 424 5.15 -17.24 -6.94
N GLY A 425 3.92 -17.62 -6.58
CA GLY A 425 3.64 -18.94 -6.01
C GLY A 425 4.06 -20.10 -6.93
N HIS A 426 3.83 -19.95 -8.24
CA HIS A 426 4.24 -20.92 -9.25
C HIS A 426 5.77 -20.94 -9.44
N TYR A 427 6.36 -19.75 -9.56
CA TYR A 427 7.80 -19.62 -9.82
C TYR A 427 8.67 -20.01 -8.63
N MET A 428 8.22 -19.71 -7.41
CA MET A 428 8.96 -20.00 -6.19
C MET A 428 8.94 -21.49 -5.82
N SER A 429 7.96 -22.24 -6.32
CA SER A 429 7.85 -23.68 -6.11
C SER A 429 8.51 -24.50 -7.24
N THR A 430 9.03 -23.84 -8.27
CA THR A 430 9.71 -24.50 -9.39
C THR A 430 11.17 -24.84 -9.03
N PRO A 431 11.59 -26.11 -9.17
CA PRO A 431 12.97 -26.51 -8.87
C PRO A 431 14.02 -25.74 -9.69
N ASN A 432 15.20 -25.53 -9.10
CA ASN A 432 16.37 -24.91 -9.75
C ASN A 432 16.18 -23.46 -10.23
N ASN A 433 15.19 -22.75 -9.70
CA ASN A 433 14.94 -21.37 -10.07
C ASN A 433 15.71 -20.38 -9.17
N ASN A 434 17.05 -20.35 -9.29
CA ASN A 434 17.92 -19.54 -8.44
C ASN A 434 17.69 -18.03 -8.63
N TYR A 435 17.34 -17.56 -9.83
CA TYR A 435 17.10 -16.15 -10.06
C TYR A 435 15.85 -15.66 -9.32
N VAL A 436 14.79 -16.48 -9.20
CA VAL A 436 13.59 -16.13 -8.41
C VAL A 436 13.92 -16.00 -6.92
N LYS A 437 14.77 -16.88 -6.37
CA LYS A 437 15.24 -16.75 -4.99
C LYS A 437 15.99 -15.43 -4.77
N ILE A 438 16.87 -15.07 -5.70
CA ILE A 438 17.62 -13.81 -5.66
C ILE A 438 16.66 -12.62 -5.73
N LEU A 439 15.69 -12.64 -6.65
CA LEU A 439 14.67 -11.59 -6.76
C LEU A 439 13.86 -11.46 -5.47
N PHE A 440 13.42 -12.59 -4.90
CA PHE A 440 12.65 -12.60 -3.66
C PHE A 440 13.46 -12.03 -2.49
N GLU A 441 14.71 -12.44 -2.32
CA GLU A 441 15.60 -11.88 -1.28
C GLU A 441 15.92 -10.39 -1.49
N ASN A 442 16.04 -9.95 -2.74
CA ASN A 442 16.27 -8.55 -3.07
C ASN A 442 15.07 -7.65 -2.72
N HIS A 443 13.86 -8.21 -2.69
CA HIS A 443 12.60 -7.47 -2.49
C HIS A 443 11.84 -7.86 -1.22
N LYS A 444 12.46 -8.57 -0.28
CA LYS A 444 11.85 -8.81 1.04
C LYS A 444 11.53 -7.51 1.78
N ALA A 445 10.58 -7.59 2.71
CA ALA A 445 10.27 -6.49 3.62
C ALA A 445 11.53 -6.01 4.36
N LEU A 446 11.51 -4.76 4.81
CA LEU A 446 12.67 -4.13 5.45
C LEU A 446 12.83 -4.49 6.92
N PHE A 447 11.71 -4.66 7.61
CA PHE A 447 11.65 -4.78 9.05
C PHE A 447 10.76 -5.97 9.43
N THR A 448 11.13 -6.67 10.50
CA THR A 448 10.40 -7.83 11.02
C THR A 448 10.36 -7.83 12.54
N ASP A 449 9.38 -8.51 13.12
CA ASP A 449 9.41 -8.84 14.56
C ASP A 449 10.58 -9.78 14.88
N ALA A 450 11.22 -9.53 16.02
CA ALA A 450 12.20 -10.39 16.64
C ALA A 450 11.60 -11.22 17.80
N GLU A 451 12.40 -12.13 18.35
CA GLU A 451 11.98 -13.05 19.43
C GLU A 451 11.63 -12.33 20.74
N ASP A 452 12.19 -11.14 20.98
CA ASP A 452 11.89 -10.26 22.11
C ASP A 452 10.62 -9.42 21.92
N GLY A 453 9.94 -9.57 20.78
CA GLY A 453 8.73 -8.82 20.41
C GLY A 453 9.01 -7.40 19.92
N GLU A 454 10.28 -7.00 19.80
CA GLU A 454 10.67 -5.74 19.19
C GLU A 454 10.77 -5.87 17.67
N ILE A 455 10.73 -4.74 16.97
CA ILE A 455 10.98 -4.73 15.53
C ILE A 455 12.47 -4.54 15.27
N LYS A 456 13.02 -5.33 14.36
CA LYS A 456 14.42 -5.25 13.93
C LYS A 456 14.53 -5.16 12.42
N PRO A 457 15.59 -4.54 11.90
CA PRO A 457 15.84 -4.59 10.47
C PRO A 457 16.24 -6.00 10.03
N ILE A 458 15.76 -6.39 8.84
CA ILE A 458 16.12 -7.68 8.26
C ILE A 458 17.56 -7.60 7.72
N ILE A 459 18.40 -8.52 8.18
CA ILE A 459 19.80 -8.61 7.77
C ILE A 459 19.91 -8.89 6.26
N ARG A 460 20.88 -8.23 5.62
CA ARG A 460 21.21 -8.38 4.21
C ARG A 460 22.72 -8.58 4.05
N GLU A 461 23.10 -9.62 3.32
CA GLU A 461 24.50 -10.07 3.20
C GLU A 461 25.50 -8.99 2.75
N LYS A 462 25.04 -7.98 2.00
CA LYS A 462 25.88 -6.93 1.40
C LYS A 462 25.79 -5.57 2.08
N ILE A 463 25.09 -5.47 3.21
CA ILE A 463 24.86 -4.20 3.92
C ILE A 463 25.52 -4.31 5.29
N SER A 464 26.28 -3.27 5.69
CA SER A 464 26.86 -3.23 7.03
C SER A 464 25.77 -3.09 8.10
N GLU A 465 25.98 -3.74 9.24
CA GLU A 465 25.07 -3.63 10.39
C GLU A 465 24.90 -2.18 10.85
N GLU A 466 25.97 -1.38 10.79
CA GLU A 466 25.94 0.06 11.09
C GLU A 466 24.95 0.83 10.21
N ASN A 467 25.05 0.70 8.88
CA ASN A 467 24.17 1.40 7.94
C ASN A 467 22.71 0.92 8.07
N LEU A 468 22.54 -0.38 8.34
CA LEU A 468 21.23 -1.00 8.58
C LEU A 468 20.55 -0.40 9.82
N LEU A 469 21.28 -0.30 10.93
CA LEU A 469 20.78 0.27 12.18
C LEU A 469 20.57 1.79 12.09
N GLU A 470 21.46 2.52 11.43
CA GLU A 470 21.31 3.97 11.21
C GLU A 470 20.03 4.26 10.42
N THR A 471 19.85 3.59 9.28
CA THR A 471 18.64 3.72 8.45
C THR A 471 17.39 3.30 9.22
N PHE A 472 17.41 2.18 9.94
CA PHE A 472 16.29 1.73 10.77
C PHE A 472 15.87 2.78 11.81
N ASN A 473 16.83 3.26 12.61
CA ASN A 473 16.55 4.22 13.68
C ASN A 473 16.01 5.54 13.13
N GLN A 474 16.58 6.02 12.03
CA GLN A 474 16.13 7.24 11.40
C GLN A 474 14.75 7.06 10.75
N PHE A 475 14.48 5.91 10.14
CA PHE A 475 13.19 5.61 9.52
C PHE A 475 12.07 5.67 10.55
N TYR A 476 12.22 4.96 11.67
CA TYR A 476 11.18 4.93 12.70
C TYR A 476 11.07 6.25 13.44
N LEU A 477 12.16 7.00 13.65
CA LEU A 477 12.07 8.35 14.21
C LEU A 477 11.18 9.26 13.36
N ASN A 478 11.35 9.26 12.04
CA ASN A 478 10.50 10.04 11.13
C ASN A 478 9.05 9.51 11.13
N THR A 479 8.87 8.18 11.12
CA THR A 479 7.53 7.57 11.14
C THR A 479 6.76 7.95 12.40
N MET A 480 7.40 7.94 13.57
CA MET A 480 6.80 8.39 14.83
C MET A 480 6.48 9.89 14.81
N LEU A 481 7.32 10.72 14.19
CA LEU A 481 7.02 12.16 14.02
C LEU A 481 5.78 12.37 13.13
N PHE A 482 5.67 11.64 12.01
CA PHE A 482 4.49 11.70 11.15
C PHE A 482 3.23 11.28 11.91
N GLU A 483 3.33 10.21 12.71
CA GLU A 483 2.23 9.76 13.57
C GLU A 483 1.82 10.85 14.57
N LEU A 484 2.77 11.51 15.25
CA LEU A 484 2.46 12.62 16.16
C LEU A 484 1.75 13.78 15.46
N ILE A 485 2.15 14.13 14.24
CA ILE A 485 1.47 15.17 13.46
C ILE A 485 0.03 14.76 13.15
N LEU A 486 -0.19 13.52 12.70
CA LEU A 486 -1.54 13.02 12.44
C LEU A 486 -2.40 12.97 13.70
N LYS A 487 -1.82 12.59 14.85
CA LYS A 487 -2.49 12.66 16.15
C LYS A 487 -2.84 14.09 16.53
N TRP A 488 -1.96 15.05 16.29
CA TRP A 488 -2.25 16.46 16.52
C TRP A 488 -3.45 16.92 15.69
N ILE A 489 -3.52 16.48 14.43
CA ILE A 489 -4.64 16.82 13.55
C ILE A 489 -5.94 16.19 14.05
N SER A 490 -5.93 14.89 14.39
CA SER A 490 -7.16 14.07 14.40
C SER A 490 -7.49 13.31 15.69
N GLU A 491 -6.55 13.12 16.63
CA GLU A 491 -6.83 12.33 17.84
C GLU A 491 -7.18 13.22 19.03
N ASP A 492 -8.25 12.87 19.75
CA ASP A 492 -8.66 13.56 20.99
C ASP A 492 -7.65 13.39 22.13
N GLY A 493 -7.70 14.31 23.10
CA GLY A 493 -6.95 14.22 24.36
C GLY A 493 -5.44 14.41 24.23
N GLU A 494 -4.69 13.95 25.23
CA GLU A 494 -3.22 14.11 25.31
C GLU A 494 -2.48 13.33 24.22
N PHE A 495 -1.24 13.74 23.93
CA PHE A 495 -0.35 12.97 23.05
C PHE A 495 0.03 11.64 23.72
N LYS A 496 -0.34 10.53 23.09
CA LYS A 496 0.04 9.18 23.53
C LYS A 496 1.32 8.72 22.85
N PHE A 497 2.33 8.42 23.65
CA PHE A 497 3.63 7.87 23.23
C PHE A 497 3.68 6.35 23.43
N ASP A 498 2.79 5.62 22.76
CA ASP A 498 2.73 4.16 22.84
C ASP A 498 3.44 3.51 21.63
N TYR A 499 4.77 3.43 21.71
CA TYR A 499 5.62 2.76 20.74
C TYR A 499 6.17 1.42 21.26
N LYS A 500 5.45 0.79 22.20
CA LYS A 500 5.76 -0.57 22.67
C LYS A 500 5.73 -1.59 21.54
N TRP A 501 4.95 -1.33 20.50
CA TRP A 501 4.90 -2.15 19.29
C TRP A 501 6.24 -2.18 18.51
N LEU A 502 7.12 -1.19 18.73
CA LEU A 502 8.44 -1.05 18.12
C LEU A 502 9.57 -1.46 19.08
N MET A 503 9.52 -1.00 20.32
CA MET A 503 10.63 -1.09 21.30
C MET A 503 10.27 -1.85 22.59
N ASN A 504 9.07 -2.43 22.69
CA ASN A 504 8.59 -3.15 23.87
C ASN A 504 8.85 -2.38 25.19
N GLU A 505 9.70 -2.91 26.08
CA GLU A 505 10.02 -2.30 27.38
C GLU A 505 10.85 -1.00 27.25
N ARG A 506 11.56 -0.80 26.14
CA ARG A 506 12.41 0.37 25.88
C ARG A 506 11.65 1.57 25.30
N ASN A 507 10.31 1.51 25.27
CA ASN A 507 9.47 2.61 24.78
C ASN A 507 9.80 3.97 25.42
N GLU A 508 10.14 4.01 26.71
CA GLU A 508 10.43 5.27 27.40
C GLU A 508 11.75 5.92 26.94
N GLU A 509 12.69 5.14 26.36
CA GLU A 509 14.00 5.62 25.94
C GLU A 509 13.92 6.58 24.74
N ILE A 510 12.92 6.43 23.87
CA ILE A 510 12.80 7.23 22.64
C ILE A 510 12.03 8.54 22.82
N ILE A 511 11.20 8.63 23.87
CA ILE A 511 10.31 9.78 24.12
C ILE A 511 11.08 11.10 24.20
N PRO A 512 12.19 11.23 24.95
CA PRO A 512 12.93 12.49 25.04
C PRO A 512 13.43 12.97 23.67
N ARG A 513 13.99 12.05 22.87
CA ARG A 513 14.46 12.35 21.51
C ARG A 513 13.31 12.77 20.59
N LEU A 514 12.16 12.09 20.69
CA LEU A 514 11.00 12.43 19.87
C LEU A 514 10.45 13.83 20.21
N LYS A 515 10.41 14.20 21.50
CA LYS A 515 10.02 15.56 21.95
C LYS A 515 11.01 16.62 21.44
N GLU A 516 12.32 16.35 21.50
CA GLU A 516 13.34 17.26 20.99
C GLU A 516 13.19 17.50 19.47
N GLU A 517 12.95 16.43 18.71
CA GLU A 517 12.75 16.51 17.27
C GLU A 517 11.44 17.26 16.92
N PHE A 518 10.36 17.01 17.67
CA PHE A 518 9.12 17.78 17.54
C PHE A 518 9.35 19.27 17.79
N LYS A 519 10.08 19.61 18.86
CA LYS A 519 10.44 20.99 19.17
C LYS A 519 11.29 21.63 18.08
N ARG A 520 12.25 20.88 17.51
CA ARG A 520 13.06 21.38 16.39
C ARG A 520 12.20 21.68 15.17
N MET A 521 11.16 20.90 14.94
CA MET A 521 10.26 21.04 13.79
C MET A 521 9.26 22.20 13.94
N PHE A 522 8.69 22.39 15.13
CA PHE A 522 7.59 23.34 15.36
C PHE A 522 7.96 24.56 16.22
N GLY A 523 9.17 24.58 16.81
CA GLY A 523 9.64 25.65 17.68
C GLY A 523 8.96 25.73 19.05
N ILE A 524 8.12 24.74 19.40
CA ILE A 524 7.38 24.66 20.66
C ILE A 524 7.53 23.28 21.29
N GLU A 525 7.46 23.18 22.61
CA GLU A 525 7.35 21.87 23.27
C GLU A 525 5.97 21.25 22.99
N ILE A 526 5.92 19.92 22.86
CA ILE A 526 4.66 19.23 22.62
C ILE A 526 3.65 19.42 23.77
N ASP A 527 4.16 19.62 24.99
CA ASP A 527 3.36 19.84 26.19
C ASP A 527 2.76 21.27 26.26
N GLU A 528 3.13 22.17 25.33
CA GLU A 528 2.49 23.50 25.19
C GLU A 528 1.18 23.45 24.40
N ILE A 529 0.85 22.31 23.77
CA ILE A 529 -0.36 22.14 22.98
C ILE A 529 -1.51 21.79 23.93
N SER A 530 -2.50 22.67 24.00
CA SER A 530 -3.69 22.46 24.82
C SER A 530 -4.66 21.44 24.23
N HIS A 531 -5.42 20.78 25.07
CA HIS A 531 -6.43 19.79 24.66
C HIS A 531 -7.83 20.38 24.84
N LEU A 532 -8.64 20.32 23.80
CA LEU A 532 -10.06 20.68 23.92
C LEU A 532 -10.75 19.58 24.72
N HIS A 533 -11.28 19.91 25.90
CA HIS A 533 -12.18 19.01 26.61
C HIS A 533 -13.53 19.04 25.91
N CYS A 534 -13.80 18.05 25.06
CA CYS A 534 -15.17 17.76 24.63
C CYS A 534 -15.97 17.33 25.88
N ASN A 535 -16.81 18.24 26.39
CA ASN A 535 -17.91 17.85 27.27
C ASN A 535 -18.84 16.96 26.44
N GLN A 536 -18.78 15.65 26.66
CA GLN A 536 -19.72 14.69 26.07
C GLN A 536 -21.15 14.91 26.57
#